data_AF-A0A3C1L8S5-F1
#
_entry.id   AF-A0A3C1L8S5-F1
#
_cell.length_a   1.000
_cell.length_b   1.000
_cell.length_c   1.000
_cell.angle_alpha   90.00
_cell.angle_beta   90.00
_cell.angle_gamma   90.00
#
_symmetry.space_group_name_H-M   'P 1'
#
loop_
_entity.id
_entity.type
_entity.pdbx_description
1 polymer ?
#
loop_
_entity_poly.entity_id
_entity_poly.type
_entity_poly.pdbx_seq_one_letter_code
_entity_poly.pdbx_strand_id
1 'polypeptide(L)'
;MGGRSACDHGTVKARWSTLVPVLSVVAAALAGAACGAERDSDRPMTQGEQIALDNGCTACHGTNGEGGVGPAWRGLYQSEVKLSDGSTVIADEAYLTQSIRDPSAKQVTGFGAMPANSLNDAEVQAVVDFIKSLEK
;
A
#
# COMPACT_ATOMS: atom_id res chain seq x y z
N MET A 1 -19.06 -4.36 -31.49
CA MET A 1 -18.17 -4.40 -32.67
C MET A 1 -17.02 -3.43 -32.37
N GLY A 2 -15.78 -3.86 -32.17
CA GLY A 2 -14.90 -4.43 -33.19
C GLY A 2 -13.92 -3.33 -33.62
N GLY A 3 -12.65 -3.41 -33.24
CA GLY A 3 -11.67 -2.37 -33.56
C GLY A 3 -10.25 -2.70 -33.12
N ARG A 4 -9.73 -3.85 -33.54
CA ARG A 4 -8.31 -4.20 -33.45
C ARG A 4 -7.58 -3.37 -34.53
N SER A 5 -6.73 -2.43 -34.12
CA SER A 5 -5.84 -1.75 -35.05
C SER A 5 -4.57 -2.58 -35.19
N ALA A 6 -4.40 -3.16 -36.39
CA ALA A 6 -3.23 -3.90 -36.81
C ALA A 6 -2.13 -2.91 -37.25
N CYS A 7 -0.89 -3.14 -36.81
CA CYS A 7 0.27 -2.47 -37.37
C CYS A 7 0.76 -3.24 -38.60
N ASP A 8 0.82 -2.52 -39.71
CA ASP A 8 1.33 -2.92 -41.02
C ASP A 8 2.86 -3.08 -40.97
N HIS A 9 3.36 -4.23 -41.43
CA HIS A 9 4.80 -4.51 -41.56
C HIS A 9 5.23 -4.34 -43.01
N GLY A 10 5.63 -3.11 -43.36
CA GLY A 10 6.30 -2.80 -44.61
C GLY A 10 7.65 -3.51 -44.74
N THR A 11 7.78 -4.33 -45.79
CA THR A 11 8.99 -5.07 -46.13
C THR A 11 9.92 -4.21 -47.00
N VAL A 12 11.11 -3.88 -46.49
CA VAL A 12 12.19 -3.31 -47.31
C VAL A 12 13.27 -4.38 -47.51
N LYS A 13 13.35 -4.89 -48.73
CA LYS A 13 14.45 -5.73 -49.23
C LYS A 13 15.67 -4.84 -49.49
N ALA A 14 16.71 -4.94 -48.67
CA ALA A 14 18.01 -4.31 -48.92
C ALA A 14 19.01 -5.33 -49.49
N ARG A 15 19.69 -4.92 -50.57
CA ARG A 15 20.47 -5.73 -51.49
C ARG A 15 21.88 -5.98 -50.95
N TRP A 16 22.29 -7.25 -51.03
CA TRP A 16 23.60 -7.81 -50.70
C TRP A 16 24.68 -7.30 -51.68
N SER A 17 25.72 -6.63 -51.17
CA SER A 17 27.08 -6.61 -51.74
C SER A 17 28.02 -5.71 -50.94
N THR A 18 28.91 -6.33 -50.14
CA THR A 18 30.39 -6.24 -50.17
C THR A 18 30.96 -6.60 -48.80
N LEU A 19 31.83 -7.61 -48.78
CA LEU A 19 32.61 -8.09 -47.65
C LEU A 19 33.76 -7.12 -47.31
N VAL A 20 33.87 -6.66 -46.06
CA VAL A 20 35.16 -6.30 -45.41
C VAL A 20 35.04 -6.58 -43.89
N PRO A 21 36.03 -7.21 -43.23
CA PRO A 21 35.84 -7.81 -41.91
C PRO A 21 36.50 -7.04 -40.74
N VAL A 22 36.07 -7.46 -39.54
CA VAL A 22 36.71 -7.40 -38.21
C VAL A 22 36.54 -6.13 -37.34
N LEU A 23 35.89 -6.40 -36.19
CA LEU A 23 36.16 -5.92 -34.83
C LEU A 23 35.23 -4.87 -34.20
N SER A 24 34.75 -5.26 -33.02
CA SER A 24 34.21 -4.45 -31.92
C SER A 24 32.72 -4.08 -31.95
N VAL A 25 31.93 -5.06 -31.50
CA VAL A 25 30.77 -4.90 -30.59
C VAL A 25 31.17 -3.92 -29.47
N VAL A 26 30.41 -2.87 -29.14
CA VAL A 26 29.33 -2.89 -28.14
C VAL A 26 28.42 -1.68 -28.37
N ALA A 27 27.11 -1.94 -28.41
CA ALA A 27 26.03 -0.96 -28.31
C ALA A 27 25.51 -0.89 -26.86
N ALA A 28 25.13 0.30 -26.38
CA ALA A 28 24.07 0.55 -25.39
C ALA A 28 23.91 2.09 -25.26
N ALA A 29 22.86 2.76 -25.75
CA ALA A 29 21.43 2.67 -25.45
C ALA A 29 21.05 3.13 -24.02
N LEU A 30 20.64 4.40 -23.96
CA LEU A 30 19.60 5.06 -23.13
C LEU A 30 18.87 4.23 -22.03
N ALA A 31 18.86 4.76 -20.81
CA ALA A 31 17.79 4.63 -19.81
C ALA A 31 18.04 5.71 -18.73
N GLY A 32 17.12 6.47 -18.18
CA GLY A 32 15.66 6.45 -18.12
C GLY A 32 15.31 7.13 -16.79
N ALA A 33 14.47 8.16 -16.81
CA ALA A 33 14.04 8.89 -15.61
C ALA A 33 13.27 7.94 -14.66
N ALA A 34 13.88 7.60 -13.53
CA ALA A 34 13.21 6.87 -12.45
C ALA A 34 12.51 7.88 -11.55
N CYS A 35 11.22 8.14 -11.79
CA CYS A 35 10.33 8.53 -10.70
C CYS A 35 9.91 7.23 -10.01
N GLY A 36 10.79 6.73 -9.15
CA GLY A 36 10.46 5.64 -8.24
C GLY A 36 9.85 6.25 -7.00
N ALA A 37 8.56 6.03 -6.77
CA ALA A 37 8.06 6.03 -5.40
C ALA A 37 8.77 4.87 -4.71
N GLU A 38 9.80 5.19 -3.93
CA GLU A 38 10.48 4.28 -3.02
C GLU A 38 9.42 3.57 -2.17
N ARG A 39 9.13 2.32 -2.51
CA ARG A 39 8.59 1.41 -1.50
C ARG A 39 9.75 1.19 -0.56
N ASP A 40 9.53 1.54 0.71
CA ASP A 40 10.40 1.15 1.83
C ASP A 40 10.37 -0.38 1.95
N SER A 41 10.97 -1.06 0.97
CA SER A 41 11.10 -2.52 0.90
C SER A 41 12.41 -2.99 1.52
N ASP A 42 13.24 -2.04 1.99
CA ASP A 42 14.51 -2.31 2.66
C ASP A 42 14.39 -2.28 4.19
N ARG A 43 13.32 -1.73 4.78
CA ARG A 43 13.09 -1.89 6.23
C ARG A 43 12.57 -3.30 6.55
N PRO A 44 13.04 -3.90 7.65
CA PRO A 44 12.38 -5.07 8.20
C PRO A 44 10.97 -4.68 8.66
N MET A 45 9.96 -5.44 8.21
CA MET A 45 8.59 -5.29 8.69
C MET A 45 8.52 -5.57 10.19
N THR A 46 7.76 -4.75 10.90
CA THR A 46 7.50 -5.00 12.33
C THR A 46 6.55 -6.18 12.52
N GLN A 47 6.50 -6.77 13.72
CA GLN A 47 5.53 -7.83 14.02
C GLN A 47 4.09 -7.35 13.83
N GLY A 48 3.75 -6.14 14.28
CA GLY A 48 2.42 -5.55 14.10
C GLY A 48 2.04 -5.35 12.63
N GLU A 49 3.01 -4.94 11.82
CA GLU A 49 2.85 -4.79 10.37
C GLU A 49 2.57 -6.13 9.68
N GLN A 50 3.31 -7.19 10.04
CA GLN A 50 3.05 -8.55 9.55
C GLN A 50 1.66 -9.04 9.96
N ILE A 51 1.27 -8.87 11.23
CA ILE A 51 -0.07 -9.24 11.71
C ILE A 51 -1.16 -8.49 10.92
N ALA A 52 -0.98 -7.19 10.70
CA ALA A 52 -1.92 -6.38 9.93
C ALA A 52 -2.04 -6.84 8.47
N LEU A 53 -0.94 -7.29 7.87
CA LEU A 53 -0.94 -7.86 6.53
C LEU A 53 -1.65 -9.22 6.50
N ASP A 54 -1.24 -10.15 7.37
CA ASP A 54 -1.73 -11.53 7.41
C ASP A 54 -3.23 -11.62 7.77
N ASN A 55 -3.73 -10.67 8.56
CA ASN A 55 -5.13 -10.58 8.93
C ASN A 55 -5.96 -9.70 7.98
N GLY A 56 -5.37 -9.24 6.87
CA GLY A 56 -6.08 -8.50 5.81
C GLY A 56 -6.47 -7.07 6.18
N CYS A 57 -5.97 -6.52 7.29
CA CYS A 57 -6.29 -5.15 7.72
C CYS A 57 -5.89 -4.11 6.67
N THR A 58 -4.76 -4.34 6.00
CA THR A 58 -4.21 -3.45 4.96
C THR A 58 -5.09 -3.35 3.72
N ALA A 59 -6.02 -4.29 3.48
CA ALA A 59 -6.96 -4.22 2.37
C ALA A 59 -7.93 -3.02 2.49
N CYS A 60 -8.21 -2.58 3.73
CA CYS A 60 -9.06 -1.42 4.00
C CYS A 60 -8.28 -0.20 4.47
N HIS A 61 -7.22 -0.41 5.26
CA HIS A 61 -6.44 0.67 5.88
C HIS A 61 -5.19 1.07 5.10
N GLY A 62 -4.93 0.42 3.96
CA GLY A 62 -3.75 0.67 3.13
C GLY A 62 -2.53 -0.10 3.62
N THR A 63 -1.61 -0.39 2.70
CA THR A 63 -0.37 -1.13 3.01
C THR A 63 0.55 -0.35 3.93
N ASN A 64 0.54 0.98 3.82
CA ASN A 64 1.35 1.89 4.62
C ASN A 64 0.47 2.75 5.54
N GLY A 65 -0.77 2.32 5.80
CA GLY A 65 -1.72 3.06 6.64
C GLY A 65 -2.33 4.30 5.98
N GLU A 66 -2.25 4.43 4.65
CA GLU A 66 -2.82 5.56 3.89
C GLU A 66 -4.36 5.61 3.87
N GLY A 67 -5.03 4.54 4.30
CA GLY A 67 -6.49 4.42 4.31
C GLY A 67 -7.09 4.04 2.96
N GLY A 68 -8.41 4.14 2.86
CA GLY A 68 -9.17 3.83 1.65
C GLY A 68 -10.60 3.47 2.00
N VAL A 69 -10.90 2.16 1.99
CA VAL A 69 -12.20 1.63 2.45
C VAL A 69 -12.40 1.86 3.94
N GLY A 70 -11.32 1.79 4.72
CA GLY A 70 -11.26 2.17 6.13
C GLY A 70 -10.48 3.47 6.34
N PRO A 71 -10.53 4.03 7.56
CA PRO A 71 -9.79 5.24 7.90
C PRO A 71 -8.27 5.04 7.79
N ALA A 72 -7.54 6.11 7.50
CA ALA A 72 -6.08 6.09 7.51
C ALA A 72 -5.54 5.90 8.93
N TRP A 73 -4.42 5.19 9.04
CA TRP A 73 -3.65 5.05 10.28
C TRP A 73 -2.52 6.06 10.40
N ARG A 74 -2.01 6.56 9.25
CA ARG A 74 -0.94 7.56 9.24
C ARG A 74 -1.36 8.82 9.98
N GLY A 75 -0.61 9.15 11.03
CA GLY A 75 -0.90 10.29 11.90
C GLY A 75 -2.21 10.18 12.69
N LEU A 76 -2.76 8.97 12.86
CA LEU A 76 -3.99 8.73 13.63
C LEU A 76 -3.75 8.79 15.13
N TYR A 77 -2.61 8.28 15.61
CA TYR A 77 -2.35 8.25 17.05
C TYR A 77 -2.33 9.67 17.64
N GLN A 78 -3.08 9.86 18.73
CA GLN A 78 -3.33 11.16 19.37
C GLN A 78 -4.08 12.20 18.50
N SER A 79 -4.66 11.80 17.36
CA SER A 79 -5.53 12.70 16.58
C SER A 79 -6.97 12.67 17.08
N GLU A 80 -7.75 13.69 16.72
CA GLU A 80 -9.20 13.67 16.90
C GLU A 80 -9.86 12.76 15.85
N VAL A 81 -10.83 11.96 16.29
CA VAL A 81 -11.64 11.08 15.45
C VAL A 81 -13.11 11.40 15.67
N LYS A 82 -13.83 11.71 14.59
CA LYS A 82 -15.27 11.92 14.62
C LYS A 82 -16.01 10.59 14.48
N LEU A 83 -16.94 10.32 15.38
CA LEU A 83 -17.74 9.10 15.42
C LEU A 83 -19.11 9.29 14.76
N SER A 84 -19.70 8.19 14.33
CA SER A 84 -20.99 8.17 13.62
C SER A 84 -22.18 8.68 14.47
N ASP A 85 -22.04 8.69 15.80
CA ASP A 85 -23.00 9.29 16.73
C ASP A 85 -22.88 10.83 16.85
N GLY A 86 -21.89 11.42 16.17
CA GLY A 86 -21.61 12.85 16.18
C GLY A 86 -20.61 13.30 17.25
N SER A 87 -20.17 12.42 18.15
CA SER A 87 -19.13 12.72 19.13
C SER A 87 -17.73 12.70 18.52
N THR A 88 -16.77 13.25 19.27
CA THR A 88 -15.34 13.24 18.93
C THR A 88 -14.56 12.59 20.07
N VAL A 89 -13.60 11.74 19.72
CA VAL A 89 -12.68 11.10 20.68
C VAL A 89 -11.24 11.32 20.25
N ILE A 90 -10.31 11.19 21.19
CA ILE A 90 -8.88 11.11 20.88
C ILE A 90 -8.55 9.66 20.54
N ALA A 91 -7.82 9.45 19.44
CA ALA A 91 -7.29 8.14 19.07
C ALA A 91 -6.05 7.78 19.91
N ASP A 92 -6.28 7.63 21.21
CA ASP A 92 -5.30 7.12 22.16
C ASP A 92 -5.17 5.58 22.11
N GLU A 93 -4.26 5.04 22.90
CA GLU A 93 -4.00 3.60 22.93
C GLU A 93 -5.23 2.77 23.35
N ALA A 94 -6.06 3.30 24.25
CA ALA A 94 -7.27 2.64 24.71
C ALA A 94 -8.33 2.60 23.59
N TYR A 95 -8.48 3.70 22.85
CA TYR A 95 -9.36 3.77 21.68
C TYR A 95 -8.90 2.81 20.58
N LEU A 96 -7.60 2.78 20.26
CA LEU A 96 -7.06 1.89 19.23
C LEU A 96 -7.24 0.42 19.62
N THR A 97 -6.93 0.07 20.86
CA THR A 97 -7.12 -1.29 21.40
C THR A 97 -8.58 -1.71 21.36
N GLN A 98 -9.50 -0.84 21.80
CA GLN A 98 -10.94 -1.12 21.75
C GLN A 98 -11.42 -1.30 20.31
N SER A 99 -10.97 -0.44 19.39
CA SER A 99 -11.39 -0.50 17.98
C SER A 99 -10.94 -1.78 17.27
N ILE A 100 -9.82 -2.37 17.69
CA ILE A 100 -9.37 -3.66 17.17
C ILE A 100 -10.15 -4.82 17.83
N ARG A 101 -10.40 -4.76 19.13
CA ARG A 101 -11.09 -5.85 19.87
C ARG A 101 -12.58 -5.92 19.63
N ASP A 102 -13.22 -4.75 19.61
CA ASP A 102 -14.63 -4.57 19.34
C ASP A 102 -14.82 -3.45 18.30
N PRO A 103 -14.66 -3.78 17.01
CA PRO A 103 -14.74 -2.81 15.93
C PRO A 103 -16.12 -2.16 15.78
N SER A 104 -17.15 -2.74 16.42
CA SER A 104 -18.52 -2.22 16.39
C SER A 104 -18.80 -1.18 17.47
N ALA A 105 -17.98 -1.11 18.52
CA ALA A 105 -18.19 -0.24 19.67
C ALA A 105 -18.21 1.25 19.32
N LYS A 106 -17.30 1.69 18.42
CA LYS A 106 -17.11 3.11 18.07
C LYS A 106 -16.82 3.26 16.58
N GLN A 107 -17.88 3.37 15.78
CA GLN A 107 -17.77 3.52 14.33
C GLN A 107 -17.38 4.95 13.92
N VAL A 108 -16.29 5.08 13.17
CA VAL A 108 -15.83 6.36 12.61
C VAL A 108 -16.82 6.88 11.58
N THR A 109 -17.12 8.18 11.59
CA THR A 109 -18.03 8.80 10.63
C THR A 109 -17.57 8.56 9.20
N GLY A 110 -18.49 8.13 8.33
CA GLY A 110 -18.24 8.00 6.90
C GLY A 110 -17.56 6.69 6.47
N PHE A 111 -17.28 5.78 7.41
CA PHE A 111 -16.72 4.46 7.12
C PHE A 111 -17.74 3.35 7.42
N GLY A 112 -17.58 2.22 6.71
CA GLY A 112 -18.39 1.03 6.94
C GLY A 112 -17.96 0.25 8.18
N ALA A 113 -18.67 -0.83 8.46
CA ALA A 113 -18.32 -1.73 9.56
C ALA A 113 -16.97 -2.42 9.31
N MET A 114 -16.06 -2.32 10.28
CA MET A 114 -14.82 -3.10 10.31
C MET A 114 -15.13 -4.53 10.78
N PRO A 115 -14.58 -5.57 10.11
CA PRO A 115 -14.83 -6.96 10.50
C PRO A 115 -14.19 -7.31 11.84
N ALA A 116 -14.81 -8.25 12.56
CA ALA A 116 -14.20 -8.84 13.75
C ALA A 116 -12.96 -9.67 13.38
N ASN A 117 -12.02 -9.78 14.32
CA ASN A 117 -10.82 -10.61 14.20
C ASN A 117 -10.71 -11.56 15.40
N SER A 118 -9.68 -12.39 15.41
CA SER A 118 -9.41 -13.36 16.49
C SER A 118 -8.02 -13.16 17.10
N LEU A 119 -7.52 -11.92 17.09
CA LEU A 119 -6.22 -11.58 17.66
C LEU A 119 -6.23 -11.71 19.18
N ASN A 120 -5.14 -12.23 19.73
CA ASN A 120 -4.90 -12.23 21.17
C ASN A 120 -4.33 -10.89 21.64
N ASP A 121 -4.17 -10.73 22.96
CA ASP A 121 -3.76 -9.47 23.57
C ASP A 121 -2.40 -8.95 23.09
N ALA A 122 -1.44 -9.84 22.90
CA ALA A 122 -0.11 -9.47 22.43
C ALA A 122 -0.12 -9.06 20.95
N GLU A 123 -0.95 -9.73 20.14
CA GLU A 123 -1.12 -9.40 18.72
C GLU A 123 -1.83 -8.06 18.54
N VAL A 124 -2.87 -7.79 19.33
CA VAL A 124 -3.54 -6.48 19.34
C VAL A 124 -2.54 -5.39 19.69
N GLN A 125 -1.75 -5.57 20.76
CA GLN A 125 -0.75 -4.58 21.15
C GLN A 125 0.29 -4.33 20.04
N ALA A 126 0.77 -5.39 19.39
CA ALA A 126 1.72 -5.25 18.28
C ALA A 126 1.15 -4.42 17.13
N VAL A 127 -0.13 -4.62 16.77
CA VAL A 127 -0.81 -3.80 15.75
C VAL A 127 -0.98 -2.35 16.20
N VAL A 128 -1.32 -2.12 17.47
CA VAL A 128 -1.42 -0.76 18.03
C VAL A 128 -0.08 -0.04 17.98
N ASP A 129 1.02 -0.71 18.34
CA ASP A 129 2.36 -0.13 18.27
C ASP A 129 2.80 0.15 16.82
N PHE A 130 2.40 -0.70 15.87
CA PHE A 130 2.58 -0.40 14.45
C PHE A 130 1.81 0.87 14.04
N ILE A 131 0.54 1.01 14.38
CA ILE A 131 -0.26 2.22 14.09
C ILE A 131 0.39 3.47 14.71
N LYS A 132 0.85 3.38 15.96
CA LYS A 132 1.57 4.46 16.65
C LYS A 132 2.85 4.87 15.94
N SER A 133 3.54 3.92 15.29
CA SER A 133 4.78 4.21 14.55
C SER A 133 4.58 4.97 13.24
N LEU A 134 3.34 5.05 12.73
CA LEU A 134 3.01 5.72 11.46
C LEU A 134 2.84 7.24 11.61
N GLU A 135 3.72 7.88 12.38
CA GLU A 135 3.71 9.33 12.59
C GLU A 135 3.98 10.09 11.27
N LYS A 136 3.57 11.38 11.23
CA LYS A 136 3.52 12.21 10.02
C LYS A 136 4.88 12.49 9.38
#